data_AF-A0A5J4WDP0-F1
#
_entry.id   AF-A0A5J4WDP0-F1
#
_cell.length_a   1.000
_cell.length_b   1.000
_cell.length_c   1.000
_cell.angle_alpha   90.00
_cell.angle_beta   90.00
_cell.angle_gamma   90.00
#
_symmetry.space_group_name_H-M   'P 1'
#
loop_
_entity.id
_entity.type
_entity.pdbx_description
1 polymer ?
#
loop_
_entity_poly.entity_id
_entity_poly.type
_entity_poly.pdbx_seq_one_letter_code
_entity_poly.pdbx_strand_id
1 'polypeptide(L)'
;MLIDSAKTRAVKAQGQTGIMVSPQEALKELYWWIKKIAENKKQQIQHPISQAIVVTDVSAQGWGATLELDSGEVLVAHGAWLSYQIHWTSNRKELQAIHLGIIVL
;
A
#
# COMPACT_ATOMS: atom_id res chain seq x y z
N MET A 1 14.29 3.03 -2.54
CA MET A 1 14.65 4.43 -2.20
C MET A 1 15.94 4.47 -1.39
N LEU A 2 16.57 5.63 -1.17
CA LEU A 2 17.84 5.72 -0.43
C LEU A 2 17.69 5.21 1.01
N ILE A 3 16.52 5.45 1.60
CA ILE A 3 16.17 4.98 2.94
C ILE A 3 16.01 3.45 2.99
N ASP A 4 15.41 2.81 1.97
CA ASP A 4 15.28 1.34 1.92
C ASP A 4 16.64 0.66 1.80
N SER A 5 17.53 1.24 1.01
CA SER A 5 18.89 0.74 0.84
C SER A 5 19.68 0.85 2.14
N ALA A 6 19.58 1.99 2.85
CA ALA A 6 20.18 2.17 4.17
C ALA A 6 19.61 1.18 5.20
N LYS A 7 18.28 1.01 5.22
CA LYS A 7 17.58 0.07 6.11
C LYS A 7 18.02 -1.37 5.85
N THR A 8 18.09 -1.78 4.59
CA THR A 8 18.53 -3.12 4.20
C THR A 8 19.97 -3.39 4.63
N ARG A 9 20.87 -2.41 4.46
CA ARG A 9 22.26 -2.51 4.93
C ARG A 9 22.35 -2.61 6.45
N ALA A 10 21.60 -1.79 7.18
CA ALA A 10 21.57 -1.82 8.65
C ALA A 10 21.05 -3.16 9.17
N VAL A 11 19.96 -3.68 8.60
CA VAL A 11 19.41 -5.00 8.96
C VAL A 11 20.43 -6.11 8.72
N LYS A 12 21.16 -6.06 7.59
CA LYS A 12 22.22 -7.03 7.30
C LYS A 12 23.41 -6.94 8.27
N ALA A 13 23.78 -5.73 8.69
CA ALA A 13 24.97 -5.50 9.51
C ALA A 13 24.72 -5.72 11.01
N GLN A 14 23.52 -5.37 11.49
CA GLN A 14 23.24 -5.26 12.93
C GLN A 14 21.90 -5.91 13.34
N GLY A 15 21.21 -6.57 12.41
CA GLY A 15 19.87 -7.12 12.66
C GLY A 15 18.78 -6.04 12.66
N GLN A 16 17.54 -6.47 12.89
CA GLN A 16 16.35 -5.63 12.74
C GLN A 16 16.27 -4.47 13.74
N THR A 17 16.88 -4.63 14.91
CA THR A 17 16.98 -3.61 15.97
C THR A 17 18.26 -2.76 15.88
N GLY A 18 19.06 -2.98 14.83
CA GLY A 18 20.30 -2.24 14.60
C GLY A 18 20.05 -0.74 14.40
N ILE A 19 20.98 0.08 14.89
CA ILE A 19 20.92 1.52 14.72
C ILE A 19 21.38 1.85 13.30
N MET A 20 20.48 2.45 12.51
CA MET A 20 20.79 2.95 11.19
C MET A 20 21.21 4.42 11.28
N VAL A 21 22.39 4.75 10.74
CA VAL A 21 22.77 6.14 10.47
C VAL A 21 22.15 6.56 9.14
N SER A 22 21.18 7.46 9.19
CA SER A 22 20.48 7.96 8.00
C SER A 22 21.37 8.90 7.18
N PRO A 23 21.61 8.64 5.88
CA PRO A 23 22.28 9.61 5.00
C PRO A 23 21.49 10.92 4.94
N GLN A 24 22.18 12.05 4.83
CA GLN A 24 21.54 13.36 4.77
C GLN A 24 20.57 13.48 3.58
N GLU A 25 20.91 12.85 2.46
CA GLU A 25 20.08 12.77 1.25
C GLU A 25 18.79 11.99 1.49
N ALA A 26 18.85 10.90 2.27
CA ALA A 26 17.67 10.12 2.63
C ALA A 26 16.72 10.91 3.53
N LEU A 27 17.23 11.79 4.40
CA LEU A 27 16.41 12.70 5.19
C LEU A 27 15.69 13.74 4.30
N LYS A 28 16.39 14.31 3.31
CA LYS A 28 15.78 15.23 2.34
C LYS A 28 14.66 14.56 1.56
N GLU A 29 14.89 13.33 1.09
CA GLU A 29 13.89 12.51 0.40
C GLU A 29 12.68 12.25 1.31
N LEU A 30 12.90 11.88 2.58
CA LEU A 30 11.84 11.66 3.56
C LEU A 30 10.99 12.91 3.82
N TYR A 31 11.62 14.07 4.05
CA TYR A 31 10.89 15.33 4.23
C TYR A 31 10.06 15.71 2.99
N TRP A 32 10.60 15.44 1.80
CA TRP A 32 9.87 15.65 0.56
C TRP A 32 8.63 14.74 0.48
N TRP A 33 8.74 13.46 0.84
CA TRP A 33 7.60 12.55 0.89
C TRP A 33 6.54 12.96 1.92
N ILE A 34 6.96 13.37 3.13
CA ILE A 34 6.03 13.87 4.16
C ILE A 34 5.23 15.06 3.62
N LYS A 35 5.92 16.02 2.98
CA LYS A 35 5.28 17.18 2.36
C LYS A 35 4.32 16.75 1.25
N LYS A 36 4.70 15.80 0.40
CA LYS A 36 3.83 15.32 -0.69
C LYS A 36 2.58 14.61 -0.20
N ILE A 37 2.69 13.80 0.85
CA ILE A 37 1.53 13.16 1.48
C ILE A 37 0.59 14.20 2.07
N ALA A 38 1.14 15.23 2.75
CA ALA A 38 0.34 16.33 3.30
C ALA A 38 -0.34 17.19 2.21
N GLU A 39 0.33 17.39 1.07
CA GLU A 39 -0.21 18.12 -0.08
C GLU A 39 -1.20 17.29 -0.92
N ASN A 40 -1.23 15.98 -0.75
CA ASN A 40 -2.07 15.08 -1.54
C ASN A 40 -3.54 15.23 -1.14
N LYS A 41 -4.23 16.21 -1.74
CA LYS A 41 -5.67 16.33 -1.64
C LYS A 41 -6.29 15.18 -2.44
N LYS A 42 -7.17 14.40 -1.79
CA LYS A 42 -7.97 13.37 -2.47
C LYS A 42 -8.68 14.02 -3.65
N GLN A 43 -8.26 13.69 -4.87
CA GLN A 43 -8.99 14.06 -6.07
C GLN A 43 -10.11 13.05 -6.24
N GLN A 44 -11.35 13.51 -6.11
CA GLN A 44 -12.53 12.70 -6.40
C GLN A 44 -13.13 13.22 -7.71
N ILE A 45 -13.43 12.30 -8.63
CA ILE A 45 -14.08 12.65 -9.90
C ILE A 45 -15.53 13.11 -9.65
N GLN A 46 -16.16 12.61 -8.58
CA GLN A 46 -17.47 13.03 -8.07
C GLN A 46 -17.50 12.88 -6.54
N HIS A 47 -18.41 13.58 -5.86
CA HIS A 47 -18.79 13.30 -4.47
C HIS A 47 -20.06 12.43 -4.45
N PRO A 48 -19.97 11.11 -4.71
CA PRO A 48 -21.13 10.26 -4.53
C PRO A 48 -21.46 10.16 -3.04
N ILE A 49 -22.75 10.18 -2.72
CA ILE A 49 -23.25 9.53 -1.52
C ILE A 49 -23.13 8.04 -1.81
N SER A 50 -21.98 7.45 -1.49
CA SER A 50 -21.72 6.03 -1.69
C SER A 50 -22.32 5.25 -0.54
N GLN A 51 -23.21 4.30 -0.83
CA GLN A 51 -23.78 3.38 0.17
C GLN A 51 -22.75 2.41 0.78
N ALA A 52 -21.60 2.30 0.11
CA ALA A 52 -20.53 1.38 0.43
C ALA A 52 -19.21 1.86 -0.19
N ILE A 53 -18.09 1.64 0.50
CA ILE A 53 -16.73 1.97 0.04
C ILE A 53 -15.88 0.70 0.07
N VAL A 54 -15.38 0.29 -1.09
CA VAL A 54 -14.36 -0.76 -1.19
C VAL A 54 -12.98 -0.12 -1.25
N VAL A 55 -12.10 -0.51 -0.33
CA VAL A 55 -10.67 -0.16 -0.31
C VAL A 55 -9.87 -1.41 -0.57
N THR A 56 -9.01 -1.40 -1.58
CA THR A 56 -8.12 -2.53 -1.89
C THR A 56 -6.67 -2.15 -1.69
N ASP A 57 -5.88 -3.10 -1.19
CA ASP A 57 -4.43 -2.97 -1.06
C ASP A 57 -3.72 -4.16 -1.70
N VAL A 58 -2.53 -3.91 -2.23
CA VAL A 58 -1.74 -4.89 -2.96
C VAL A 58 -0.31 -4.91 -2.45
N SER A 59 0.17 -6.11 -2.16
CA SER A 59 1.57 -6.39 -1.87
C SER A 59 2.21 -7.24 -2.96
N ALA A 60 3.51 -7.47 -2.82
CA ALA A 60 4.24 -8.39 -3.69
C ALA A 60 3.66 -9.83 -3.64
N GLN A 61 3.14 -10.25 -2.49
CA GLN A 61 2.75 -11.64 -2.20
C GLN A 61 1.23 -11.89 -2.23
N GLY A 62 0.41 -10.84 -2.11
CA GLY A 62 -1.04 -11.01 -2.07
C GLY A 62 -1.80 -9.70 -2.16
N TRP A 63 -3.10 -9.77 -1.92
CA TRP A 63 -4.04 -8.67 -1.92
C TRP A 63 -4.92 -8.70 -0.67
N GLY A 64 -5.44 -7.53 -0.33
CA GLY A 64 -6.48 -7.34 0.66
C GLY A 64 -7.54 -6.38 0.13
N ALA A 65 -8.77 -6.54 0.60
CA ALA A 65 -9.88 -5.64 0.36
C ALA A 65 -10.69 -5.45 1.64
N THR A 66 -11.23 -4.26 1.82
CA THR A 66 -12.12 -3.90 2.92
C THR A 66 -13.33 -3.19 2.33
N LEU A 67 -14.53 -3.65 2.67
CA LEU A 67 -15.79 -3.02 2.31
C LEU A 67 -16.38 -2.39 3.57
N GLU A 68 -16.57 -1.08 3.56
CA GLU A 68 -17.24 -0.34 4.62
C GLU A 68 -18.61 0.10 4.10
N LEU A 69 -19.68 -0.37 4.75
CA LEU A 69 -21.05 0.04 4.44
C LEU A 69 -21.40 1.31 5.22
N ASP A 70 -22.37 2.08 4.72
CA ASP A 70 -22.90 3.26 5.44
C ASP A 70 -23.49 2.93 6.83
N SER A 71 -23.85 1.67 7.06
CA SER A 71 -24.28 1.16 8.37
C SER A 71 -23.13 1.10 9.40
N GLY A 72 -21.87 1.25 8.97
CA GLY A 72 -20.66 1.04 9.76
C GLY A 72 -20.18 -0.42 9.79
N GLU A 73 -20.86 -1.33 9.09
CA GLU A 73 -20.40 -2.71 8.95
C GLU A 73 -19.15 -2.77 8.06
N VAL A 74 -18.18 -3.58 8.47
CA VAL A 74 -16.90 -3.74 7.77
C VAL A 74 -16.68 -5.21 7.42
N LEU A 75 -16.56 -5.50 6.12
CA LEU A 75 -16.19 -6.81 5.60
C LEU A 75 -14.75 -6.77 5.10
N VAL A 76 -14.01 -7.86 5.29
CA VAL A 76 -12.59 -7.96 4.92
C VAL A 76 -12.36 -9.25 4.14
N ALA A 77 -11.63 -9.12 3.04
CA ALA A 77 -11.21 -10.25 2.20
C ALA A 77 -9.71 -10.11 1.92
N HIS A 78 -9.01 -11.23 1.85
CA HIS A 78 -7.60 -11.24 1.48
C HIS A 78 -7.21 -12.57 0.83
N GLY A 79 -6.11 -12.56 0.07
CA GLY A 79 -5.61 -13.75 -0.58
C GLY A 79 -4.16 -13.62 -1.02
N ALA A 80 -3.51 -14.77 -1.18
CA ALA A 80 -2.18 -14.83 -1.79
C ALA A 80 -2.29 -14.79 -3.31
N TRP A 81 -1.26 -14.24 -3.97
CA TRP A 81 -1.11 -14.34 -5.41
C TRP A 81 -0.68 -15.75 -5.81
N LEU A 82 -1.24 -16.25 -6.91
CA LEU A 82 -0.72 -17.46 -7.54
C LEU A 82 0.69 -17.20 -8.10
N SER A 83 1.48 -18.26 -8.27
CA SER A 83 2.88 -18.17 -8.69
C SER A 83 3.08 -17.32 -9.96
N TYR A 84 2.19 -17.46 -10.96
CA TYR A 84 2.24 -16.65 -12.18
C TYR A 84 1.77 -15.21 -11.98
N GLN A 85 0.96 -14.93 -10.97
CA GLN A 85 0.46 -13.58 -10.65
C GLN A 85 1.49 -12.76 -9.87
N ILE A 86 2.40 -13.42 -9.12
CA ILE A 86 3.49 -12.74 -8.40
C ILE A 86 4.36 -11.91 -9.36
N HIS A 87 4.50 -12.35 -10.61
CA HIS A 87 5.30 -11.67 -11.64
C HIS A 87 4.54 -10.60 -12.44
N TRP A 88 3.26 -10.35 -12.13
CA TRP A 88 2.50 -9.28 -12.77
C TRP A 88 3.01 -7.90 -12.37
N THR A 89 2.79 -6.92 -13.26
CA THR A 89 3.03 -5.50 -12.98
C THR A 89 2.11 -5.01 -11.86
N SER A 90 2.53 -3.97 -11.11
CA SER A 90 1.73 -3.38 -10.01
C SER A 90 0.32 -3.04 -10.47
N ASN A 91 0.21 -2.29 -11.58
CA ASN A 91 -1.08 -1.86 -12.13
C ASN A 91 -2.01 -3.05 -12.44
N ARG A 92 -1.47 -4.18 -12.91
CA ARG A 92 -2.27 -5.38 -13.17
C ARG A 92 -2.73 -6.05 -11.88
N LYS A 93 -1.86 -6.10 -10.87
CA LYS A 93 -2.22 -6.63 -9.54
C LYS A 93 -3.25 -5.75 -8.85
N GLU A 94 -3.13 -4.43 -8.94
CA GLU A 94 -4.10 -3.47 -8.40
C GLU A 94 -5.47 -3.65 -9.03
N LEU A 95 -5.56 -3.71 -10.37
CA LEU A 95 -6.83 -3.98 -11.05
C LEU A 95 -7.43 -5.33 -10.67
N GLN A 96 -6.59 -6.37 -10.52
CA GLN A 96 -7.06 -7.68 -10.07
C GLN A 96 -7.57 -7.64 -8.62
N ALA A 97 -6.90 -6.92 -7.72
CA ALA A 97 -7.34 -6.78 -6.33
C ALA A 97 -8.67 -6.05 -6.23
N ILE A 98 -8.89 -5.00 -7.03
CA ILE A 98 -10.19 -4.32 -7.16
C ILE A 98 -11.26 -5.32 -7.61
N HIS A 99 -10.98 -6.10 -8.65
CA HIS A 99 -11.92 -7.09 -9.17
C HIS A 99 -12.26 -8.17 -8.13
N LEU A 100 -11.26 -8.71 -7.43
CA LEU A 100 -11.46 -9.72 -6.39
C LEU A 100 -12.19 -9.15 -5.17
N GLY A 101 -11.85 -7.93 -4.76
CA GLY A 101 -12.53 -7.23 -3.68
C GLY A 101 -14.03 -7.05 -3.94
N ILE A 102 -14.42 -6.74 -5.18
CA ILE A 102 -15.84 -6.60 -5.58
C ILE A 102 -16.57 -7.94 -5.66
N ILE A 103 -15.87 -9.04 -5.98
CA ILE A 103 -16.50 -10.37 -6.10
C ILE A 103 -16.65 -11.06 -4.75
N VAL A 104 -15.68 -10.86 -3.86
CA VAL A 104 -15.57 -11.62 -2.59
C VAL A 104 -16.30 -10.92 -1.44
N LEU A 105 -16.43 -9.59 -1.48
CA LEU A 105 -17.15 -8.77 -0.49
C LEU A 105 -18.53 -8.38 -1.01
#